data_AF-A0A2J5PY49-F1
#
_entry.id   AF-A0A2J5PY49-F1
#
_cell.length_a   1.000
_cell.length_b   1.000
_cell.length_c   1.000
_cell.angle_alpha   90.00
_cell.angle_beta   90.00
_cell.angle_gamma   90.00
#
_symmetry.space_group_name_H-M   'P 1'
#
loop_
_entity.id
_entity.type
_entity.pdbx_description
1 polymer ?
#
loop_
_entity_poly.entity_id
_entity_poly.type
_entity_poly.pdbx_seq_one_letter_code
_entity_poly.pdbx_strand_id
1 'polypeptide(L)' 'DTQRIIHLLQRAGLPVSGPQEMAAEAYLPHMMRDKKVLAGEMRLVLPLAIGKSEIRGGVPHDVVLGAIADTQQAQQ' A
#
# COMPACT_ATOMS: atom_id res chain seq x y z
N ASP A 1 -2.50 15.09 -0.68
CA ASP A 1 -2.53 14.29 -1.93
C ASP A 1 -3.32 13.00 -1.86
N THR A 2 -3.25 12.22 -0.77
CA THR A 2 -4.01 10.96 -0.60
C THR A 2 -5.49 11.09 -0.99
N GLN A 3 -6.21 12.08 -0.46
CA GLN A 3 -7.62 12.32 -0.80
C GLN A 3 -7.87 12.62 -2.29
N ARG A 4 -6.94 13.30 -2.96
CA ARG A 4 -7.06 13.56 -4.41
C ARG A 4 -6.90 12.28 -5.22
N ILE A 5 -5.98 11.40 -4.80
CA ILE A 5 -5.76 10.09 -5.43
C ILE A 5 -6.98 9.19 -5.21
N ILE A 6 -7.52 9.14 -3.99
CA ILE A 6 -8.75 8.40 -3.67
C ILE A 6 -9.92 8.85 -4.53
N HIS A 7 -10.22 10.15 -4.58
CA HIS A 7 -11.31 10.68 -5.40
C HIS A 7 -11.13 10.37 -6.89
N LEU A 8 -9.89 10.38 -7.40
CA LEU A 8 -9.62 10.04 -8.79
C LEU A 8 -9.93 8.56 -9.08
N LEU A 9 -9.50 7.65 -8.20
CA LEU A 9 -9.78 6.21 -8.31
C LEU A 9 -11.30 5.94 -8.23
N GLN A 10 -11.99 6.56 -7.29
CA GLN A 10 -13.45 6.44 -7.15
C GLN A 10 -14.19 6.95 -8.40
N ARG A 11 -13.77 8.09 -8.96
CA ARG A 11 -14.34 8.63 -10.21
C ARG A 11 -14.13 7.70 -11.41
N ALA A 12 -13.07 6.89 -11.38
CA ALA A 12 -12.80 5.87 -12.39
C ALA A 12 -13.55 4.54 -12.11
N GLY A 13 -14.33 4.46 -11.03
CA GLY A 13 -15.05 3.25 -10.62
C GLY A 13 -14.14 2.17 -10.02
N LEU A 14 -12.95 2.53 -9.54
CA LEU A 14 -11.99 1.61 -8.95
C LEU A 14 -12.15 1.53 -7.43
N PRO A 15 -11.93 0.34 -6.83
CA PRO A 15 -11.93 0.19 -5.37
C PRO A 15 -10.74 0.92 -4.76
N VAL A 16 -10.97 1.54 -3.60
CA VAL A 16 -9.93 2.25 -2.81
C VAL A 16 -9.68 1.60 -1.45
N SER A 17 -10.38 0.50 -1.17
CA SER A 17 -10.26 -0.31 0.04
C SER A 17 -9.75 -1.70 -0.31
N GLY A 18 -8.99 -2.31 0.62
CA GLY A 18 -8.61 -3.71 0.50
C GLY A 18 -9.81 -4.66 0.63
N PRO A 19 -9.71 -5.90 0.12
CA PRO A 19 -10.69 -6.96 0.38
C PRO A 19 -10.92 -7.18 1.88
N GLN A 20 -12.18 -7.38 2.27
CA GLN A 20 -12.57 -7.61 3.67
C GLN A 20 -12.18 -9.03 4.13
N GLU A 21 -12.06 -9.96 3.19
CA GLU A 21 -11.75 -11.36 3.43
C GLU A 21 -10.26 -11.60 3.71
N MET A 22 -9.41 -10.58 3.52
CA MET A 22 -7.96 -10.69 3.65
C MET A 22 -7.44 -9.84 4.82
N ALA A 23 -6.90 -10.50 5.84
CA ALA A 23 -6.24 -9.79 6.94
C ALA A 23 -4.94 -9.12 6.46
N ALA A 24 -4.53 -8.01 7.10
CA ALA A 24 -3.32 -7.27 6.74
C ALA A 24 -2.06 -8.16 6.75
N GLU A 25 -1.98 -9.11 7.69
CA GLU A 25 -0.89 -10.07 7.83
C GLU A 25 -0.77 -11.01 6.63
N ALA A 26 -1.87 -11.29 5.94
CA ALA A 26 -1.87 -12.13 4.75
C ALA A 26 -1.16 -11.45 3.56
N TYR A 27 -0.98 -10.12 3.58
CA TYR A 27 -0.30 -9.40 2.50
C TYR A 27 1.22 -9.60 2.54
N LEU A 28 1.82 -9.64 3.74
CA LEU A 28 3.28 -9.67 3.89
C LEU A 28 3.95 -10.86 3.17
N PRO A 29 3.48 -12.11 3.30
CA PRO A 29 4.09 -13.24 2.58
C PRO A 29 4.08 -13.07 1.05
N HIS A 30 3.07 -12.39 0.50
CA HIS A 30 2.97 -12.11 -0.93
C HIS A 30 3.90 -10.96 -1.34
N MET A 31 3.96 -9.89 -0.54
CA MET A 31 4.84 -8.74 -0.80
C MET A 31 6.32 -9.10 -0.68
N MET A 32 6.70 -10.03 0.21
CA MET A 32 8.07 -10.51 0.39
C MET A 32 8.55 -11.42 -0.75
N ARG A 33 7.64 -11.97 -1.56
CA ARG A 33 7.98 -12.78 -2.75
C ARG A 33 8.17 -11.94 -4.01
N ASP A 34 7.89 -10.63 -3.94
CA ASP A 34 8.01 -9.76 -5.10
C ASP A 34 9.48 -9.56 -5.54
N LYS A 35 9.69 -9.45 -6.85
CA LYS A 35 11.01 -9.39 -7.49
C LYS A 35 11.85 -8.16 -7.07
N LYS A 36 11.29 -7.21 -6.32
CA LYS A 36 11.99 -6.04 -5.78
C LYS A 36 12.68 -6.27 -4.43
N VAL A 37 12.62 -7.47 -3.87
CA VAL A 37 13.38 -7.87 -2.67
C VAL A 37 14.80 -8.27 -3.07
N LEU A 38 15.73 -7.31 -3.04
CA LEU A 38 17.17 -7.58 -3.08
C LEU A 38 17.67 -7.67 -1.64
N ALA A 39 18.34 -8.77 -1.29
CA ALA A 39 18.93 -9.02 0.04
C ALA A 39 17.95 -9.11 1.23
N GLY A 40 16.67 -9.44 0.99
CA GLY A 40 15.67 -9.62 2.06
C GLY A 40 14.96 -8.34 2.51
N GLU A 41 15.25 -7.21 1.87
CA GLU A 41 14.58 -5.94 2.15
C GLU A 41 13.44 -5.67 1.17
N MET A 42 12.24 -5.44 1.71
CA MET A 42 11.08 -5.00 0.93
C MET A 42 11.34 -3.58 0.39
N ARG A 43 11.12 -3.40 -0.92
CA ARG A 43 11.20 -2.10 -1.59
C ARG A 43 9.84 -1.67 -2.09
N LEU A 44 9.36 -0.54 -1.60
CA LEU A 44 8.08 0.05 -1.96
C LEU A 44 8.29 1.24 -2.89
N VAL A 45 7.37 1.46 -3.81
CA VAL A 45 7.29 2.71 -4.57
C VAL A 45 6.33 3.62 -3.83
N LEU A 46 6.83 4.72 -3.27
CA LEU A 46 6.04 5.64 -2.47
C LEU A 46 5.89 6.99 -3.20
N PRO A 47 4.66 7.50 -3.38
CA PRO A 47 4.46 8.85 -3.88
C PRO A 47 4.83 9.87 -2.79
N LEU A 48 5.69 10.84 -3.13
CA LEU A 48 6.01 11.99 -2.28
C LEU A 48 5.09 13.19 -2.56
N ALA A 49 4.66 13.31 -3.83
CA ALA A 49 3.69 14.27 -4.31
C ALA A 49 3.08 13.75 -5.62
N ILE A 50 1.98 14.34 -6.08
CA ILE A 50 1.45 14.02 -7.41
C ILE A 50 2.51 14.38 -8.47
N GLY A 51 2.94 13.38 -9.24
CA GLY A 51 4.02 13.50 -10.24
C GLY A 51 5.43 13.23 -9.72
N LYS A 52 5.59 12.88 -8.43
CA LYS A 52 6.90 12.55 -7.83
C LYS A 52 6.81 11.31 -6.93
N SER A 53 7.61 10.29 -7.23
CA SER A 53 7.72 9.07 -6.42
C SER A 53 9.17 8.68 -6.18
N GLU A 54 9.40 7.91 -5.12
CA GLU A 54 10.70 7.32 -4.82
C GLU A 54 10.59 5.82 -4.54
N ILE A 55 11.71 5.11 -4.68
CA ILE A 55 11.81 3.71 -4.22
C ILE A 55 12.38 3.75 -2.81
N ARG A 56 11.60 3.29 -1.84
CA ARG A 56 11.98 3.23 -0.43
C ARG A 56 12.19 1.77 -0.02
N GLY A 57 13.42 1.43 0.36
CA GLY A 57 13.76 0.18 1.03
C GLY A 57 13.68 0.31 2.55
N GLY A 58 13.61 -0.83 3.25
CA GLY A 58 13.72 -0.87 4.71
C GLY A 58 12.54 -0.26 5.46
N VAL A 59 11.35 -0.24 4.86
CA VAL A 59 10.13 0.17 5.57
C VAL A 59 9.75 -0.93 6.57
N PRO A 60 9.60 -0.59 7.87
CA PRO A 60 9.20 -1.57 8.88
C PRO A 60 7.85 -2.24 8.57
N HIS A 61 7.74 -3.54 8.87
CA HIS A 61 6.54 -4.32 8.54
C HIS A 61 5.29 -3.83 9.27
N ASP A 62 5.42 -3.36 10.50
CA ASP A 62 4.34 -2.77 11.31
C ASP A 62 3.75 -1.52 10.64
N VAL A 63 4.58 -0.66 10.04
CA VAL A 63 4.12 0.50 9.27
C VAL A 63 3.32 0.07 8.04
N VAL A 64 3.76 -0.99 7.35
CA VAL A 64 3.05 -1.54 6.19
C VAL A 64 1.71 -2.14 6.60
N LEU A 65 1.67 -2.91 7.69
CA LEU A 65 0.45 -3.51 8.22
C LEU A 65 -0.56 -2.45 8.66
N GLY A 66 -0.11 -1.41 9.37
CA GLY A 66 -0.96 -0.28 9.76
C GLY A 66 -1.56 0.43 8.55
N ALA A 67 -0.74 0.71 7.52
CA ALA A 67 -1.22 1.33 6.29
C ALA A 67 -2.26 0.48 5.54
N ILE A 68 -2.11 -0.85 5.53
CA ILE A 68 -3.10 -1.75 4.93
C ILE A 68 -4.40 -1.71 5.74
N ALA A 69 -4.31 -1.80 7.08
CA ALA A 69 -5.47 -1.74 7.95
C ALA A 69 -6.26 -0.42 7.78
N ASP A 70 -5.57 0.71 7.62
CA ASP A 70 -6.21 2.01 7.37
C ASP A 70 -7.05 2.00 6.08
N THR A 71 -6.61 1.30 5.03
CA THR A 71 -7.38 1.17 3.78
C THR A 71 -8.62 0.30 3.92
N GLN A 72 -8.64 -0.59 4.92
CA GLN A 72 -9.79 -1.45 5.22
C GLN A 72 -10.82 -0.72 6.10
N GLN A 73 -10.37 0.20 6.95
CA GLN A 73 -11.22 0.98 7.86
C GLN A 73 -11.85 2.22 7.23
N ALA A 74 -11.31 2.73 6.11
CA ALA A 74 -11.80 3.94 5.42
C ALA A 74 -13.23 3.86 4.83
N GLN A 75 -14.00 2.81 5.17
CA GLN A 75 -15.42 2.64 4.83
C GLN A 75 -16.39 2.90 6.01
N GLN A 76 -15.91 3.36 7.18
CA GLN A 76 -16.77 3.82 8.28
C GLN A 76 -17.09 5.32 8.20
#